data_AF-A0A972M5W7-F1
#
_entry.id   AF-A0A972M5W7-F1
#
_cell.length_a   1.000
_cell.length_b   1.000
_cell.length_c   1.000
_cell.angle_alpha   90.00
_cell.angle_beta   90.00
_cell.angle_gamma   90.00
#
_symmetry.space_group_name_H-M   'P 1'
#
loop_
_entity.id
_entity.type
_entity.pdbx_description
1 polymer ?
#
loop_
_entity_poly.entity_id
_entity_poly.type
_entity_poly.pdbx_seq_one_letter_code
_entity_poly.pdbx_strand_id
1 'polypeptide(L)'
;MLRDMVYWPARFYQRYRPWLNRLPAAALLAWLFWATDQHIRAYPDEWRLFLTSVLALAGLYNLPIGYGLFIIALFYPLYTISIYLAVLALAFLVPPLFYMSDDIPAILLVLATPALVPYRLAPAVPALAGLLWGESLGTFVGVTAAWWLQILAAMAGLSPDLTQLGGHVWPWSFLIERFRQANSLQTLQWALGPLAPDPRTFLRYILQVIGWGLAGYFVGLLHYRLRRSRPIWAALLPVPLLTALGLFLGYAALPMAFRLQPPGVIPWSGLVDGLAGGAAAAVVALVLHYLTGPVLARPRPIAMPEPSPPRAKPQPISVPRPRAHPEESPQDDIIMIDLD
;
A
#
# COMPACT_ATOMS: atom_id res chain seq x y z
N MET A 1 -2.07 -31.24 -24.67
CA MET A 1 -2.78 -31.48 -23.40
C MET A 1 -2.07 -30.85 -22.19
N LEU A 2 -0.83 -31.23 -21.83
CA LEU A 2 -0.08 -30.63 -20.71
C LEU A 2 0.12 -29.10 -20.81
N ARG A 3 0.40 -28.60 -22.02
CA ARG A 3 0.59 -27.17 -22.27
C ARG A 3 -0.68 -26.35 -22.00
N ASP A 4 -1.86 -26.89 -22.27
CA ASP A 4 -3.13 -26.20 -21.99
C ASP A 4 -3.50 -26.19 -20.51
N MET A 5 -3.07 -27.20 -19.74
CA MET A 5 -3.25 -27.22 -18.27
C MET A 5 -2.42 -26.12 -17.59
N VAL A 6 -1.18 -25.88 -18.04
CA VAL A 6 -0.30 -24.87 -17.42
C VAL A 6 -0.81 -23.43 -17.62
N TYR A 7 -1.46 -23.13 -18.75
CA TYR A 7 -1.98 -21.77 -19.02
C TYR A 7 -3.44 -21.55 -18.59
N TRP A 8 -4.13 -22.58 -18.12
CA TRP A 8 -5.52 -22.46 -17.68
C TRP A 8 -5.71 -21.39 -16.58
N PRO A 9 -4.87 -21.31 -15.52
CA PRO A 9 -5.03 -20.30 -14.47
C PRO A 9 -4.89 -18.87 -15.01
N ALA A 10 -3.92 -18.62 -15.88
CA ALA A 10 -3.70 -17.31 -16.48
C ALA A 10 -4.83 -16.93 -17.46
N ARG A 11 -5.35 -17.88 -18.24
CA ARG A 11 -6.54 -17.63 -19.11
C ARG A 11 -7.79 -17.30 -18.29
N PHE A 12 -8.02 -18.05 -17.21
CA PHE A 12 -9.12 -17.77 -16.28
C PHE A 12 -8.97 -16.38 -15.66
N TYR A 13 -7.76 -16.06 -15.17
CA TYR A 13 -7.47 -14.76 -14.59
C TYR A 13 -7.71 -13.61 -15.58
N GLN A 14 -7.24 -13.74 -16.83
CA GLN A 14 -7.45 -12.70 -17.85
C GLN A 14 -8.93 -12.49 -18.19
N ARG A 15 -9.73 -13.57 -18.25
CA ARG A 15 -11.17 -13.48 -18.50
C ARG A 15 -11.93 -12.73 -17.40
N TYR A 16 -11.54 -12.93 -16.14
CA TYR A 16 -12.18 -12.34 -14.97
C TYR A 16 -11.34 -11.25 -14.30
N ARG A 17 -10.39 -10.66 -15.04
CA ARG A 17 -9.36 -9.76 -14.49
C ARG A 17 -9.91 -8.59 -13.67
N PRO A 18 -10.94 -7.85 -14.11
CA PRO A 18 -11.48 -6.73 -13.34
C PRO A 18 -12.02 -7.18 -11.97
N TRP A 19 -12.64 -8.35 -11.91
CA TRP A 19 -13.22 -8.90 -10.68
C TRP A 19 -12.13 -9.48 -9.76
N LEU A 20 -11.21 -10.28 -10.32
CA LEU A 20 -10.11 -10.87 -9.55
C LEU A 20 -9.11 -9.83 -9.01
N ASN A 21 -8.94 -8.69 -9.68
CA ASN A 21 -8.13 -7.59 -9.15
C ASN A 21 -8.73 -6.91 -7.93
N ARG A 22 -10.06 -6.90 -7.83
CA ARG A 22 -10.78 -6.30 -6.70
C ARG A 22 -10.91 -7.26 -5.53
N LEU A 23 -10.89 -8.57 -5.80
CA LEU A 23 -11.09 -9.62 -4.79
C LEU A 23 -10.17 -9.48 -3.58
N PRO A 24 -8.83 -9.29 -3.70
CA PRO A 24 -7.96 -9.14 -2.54
C PRO A 24 -8.34 -7.94 -1.67
N ALA A 25 -8.63 -6.79 -2.28
CA ALA A 25 -9.00 -5.58 -1.55
C ALA A 25 -10.38 -5.72 -0.87
N ALA A 26 -11.36 -6.30 -1.57
CA ALA A 26 -12.70 -6.55 -1.04
C ALA A 26 -12.67 -7.57 0.11
N ALA A 27 -11.91 -8.66 -0.04
CA ALA A 27 -11.71 -9.66 1.00
C ALA A 27 -10.98 -9.06 2.21
N LEU A 28 -9.94 -8.25 1.98
CA LEU A 28 -9.19 -7.60 3.05
C LEU A 28 -10.07 -6.63 3.85
N LEU A 29 -10.91 -5.86 3.17
CA LEU A 29 -11.86 -4.94 3.79
C LEU A 29 -12.89 -5.69 4.66
N ALA A 30 -13.48 -6.77 4.14
CA ALA A 30 -14.40 -7.61 4.88
C ALA A 30 -13.72 -8.28 6.09
N TRP A 31 -12.48 -8.76 5.91
CA TRP A 31 -11.66 -9.35 6.96
C TRP A 31 -11.29 -8.35 8.05
N LEU A 32 -10.91 -7.12 7.69
CA LEU A 32 -10.60 -6.05 8.65
C LEU A 32 -11.81 -5.76 9.54
N PHE A 33 -13.00 -5.60 8.96
CA PHE A 33 -14.23 -5.41 9.73
C PHE A 33 -14.51 -6.60 10.65
N TRP A 34 -14.46 -7.82 10.11
CA TRP A 34 -14.67 -9.03 10.90
C TRP A 34 -13.71 -9.14 12.08
N ALA A 35 -12.41 -8.91 11.84
CA ALA A 35 -11.38 -8.98 12.88
C ALA A 35 -11.60 -7.92 13.97
N THR A 36 -11.97 -6.70 13.59
CA THR A 36 -12.30 -5.64 14.56
C THR A 36 -13.51 -6.02 15.40
N ASP A 37 -14.63 -6.43 14.79
CA ASP A 37 -15.83 -6.80 15.54
C ASP A 37 -15.66 -8.10 16.34
N GLN A 38 -14.80 -9.04 15.91
CA GLN A 38 -14.53 -10.25 16.68
C GLN A 38 -13.89 -9.94 18.05
N HIS A 39 -13.08 -8.88 18.12
CA HIS A 39 -12.44 -8.45 19.37
C HIS A 39 -13.33 -7.55 20.23
N ILE A 40 -14.15 -6.69 19.61
CA ILE A 40 -15.03 -5.74 20.32
C ILE A 40 -16.36 -6.39 20.70
N ARG A 41 -16.89 -7.25 19.82
CA ARG A 41 -18.21 -7.91 19.87
C ARG A 41 -19.35 -6.90 19.98
N ALA A 42 -19.33 -5.86 19.14
CA ALA A 42 -20.38 -4.85 19.13
C ALA A 42 -21.64 -5.36 18.44
N TYR A 43 -21.50 -6.21 17.42
CA TYR A 43 -22.63 -6.78 16.69
C TYR A 43 -22.93 -8.24 17.09
N PRO A 44 -24.22 -8.65 17.09
CA PRO A 44 -24.61 -10.05 17.07
C PRO A 44 -23.99 -10.81 15.88
N ASP A 45 -23.82 -12.12 16.02
CA ASP A 45 -23.13 -12.95 15.02
C ASP A 45 -23.80 -12.89 13.63
N GLU A 46 -25.14 -12.80 13.58
CA GLU A 46 -25.91 -12.71 12.33
C GLU A 46 -25.64 -11.38 11.60
N TRP A 47 -25.64 -10.28 12.36
CA TRP A 47 -25.34 -8.94 11.82
C TRP A 47 -23.89 -8.83 11.37
N ARG A 48 -22.94 -9.44 12.09
CA ARG A 48 -21.53 -9.49 11.70
C ARG A 48 -21.37 -10.19 10.36
N LEU A 49 -21.95 -11.39 10.20
CA LEU A 49 -21.90 -12.15 8.94
C LEU A 49 -22.56 -11.38 7.78
N PHE A 50 -23.71 -10.77 8.05
CA PHE A 50 -24.41 -9.94 7.06
C PHE A 50 -23.55 -8.77 6.60
N LEU A 51 -23.02 -7.96 7.53
CA LEU A 51 -22.18 -6.80 7.22
C LEU A 51 -20.89 -7.22 6.50
N THR A 52 -20.17 -8.24 6.97
CA THR A 52 -18.98 -8.78 6.29
C THR A 52 -19.29 -9.18 4.85
N SER A 53 -20.44 -9.84 4.61
CA SER A 53 -20.87 -10.24 3.26
C SER A 53 -21.20 -9.04 2.38
N VAL A 54 -21.94 -8.06 2.91
CA VAL A 54 -22.28 -6.82 2.21
C VAL A 54 -21.01 -6.05 1.84
N LEU A 55 -20.06 -5.93 2.76
CA LEU A 55 -18.78 -5.27 2.54
C LEU A 55 -17.95 -5.96 1.44
N ALA A 56 -17.89 -7.30 1.45
CA ALA A 56 -17.20 -8.06 0.41
C ALA A 56 -17.85 -7.86 -0.97
N LEU A 57 -19.19 -7.97 -1.05
CA LEU A 57 -19.93 -7.80 -2.30
C LEU A 57 -19.83 -6.36 -2.82
N ALA A 58 -19.96 -5.37 -1.94
CA ALA A 58 -19.82 -3.96 -2.30
C ALA A 58 -18.40 -3.64 -2.80
N GLY A 59 -17.36 -4.13 -2.12
CA GLY A 59 -15.97 -3.95 -2.55
C GLY A 59 -15.67 -4.61 -3.91
N LEU A 60 -16.26 -5.78 -4.18
CA LEU A 60 -16.16 -6.44 -5.49
C LEU A 60 -16.87 -5.63 -6.60
N TYR A 61 -18.04 -5.09 -6.31
CA TYR A 61 -18.81 -4.26 -7.23
C TYR A 61 -18.10 -2.93 -7.51
N ASN A 62 -17.69 -2.22 -6.46
CA ASN A 62 -17.02 -0.93 -6.51
C ASN A 62 -16.25 -0.69 -5.20
N LEU A 63 -14.92 -0.68 -5.26
CA LEU A 63 -14.07 -0.61 -4.08
C LEU A 63 -14.29 0.68 -3.24
N PRO A 64 -14.40 1.89 -3.83
CA PRO A 64 -14.83 3.09 -3.09
C PRO A 64 -16.15 2.95 -2.33
N ILE A 65 -17.18 2.33 -2.93
CA ILE A 65 -18.47 2.10 -2.25
C ILE A 65 -18.28 1.14 -1.08
N GLY A 66 -17.57 0.03 -1.29
CA GLY A 66 -17.25 -0.91 -0.22
C GLY A 66 -16.49 -0.26 0.93
N TYR A 67 -15.51 0.60 0.61
CA TYR A 67 -14.73 1.35 1.60
C TYR A 67 -15.59 2.37 2.37
N GLY A 68 -16.50 3.08 1.71
CA GLY A 68 -17.47 3.96 2.38
C GLY A 68 -18.37 3.19 3.35
N LEU A 69 -18.90 2.03 2.94
CA LEU A 69 -19.68 1.17 3.82
C LEU A 69 -18.87 0.60 4.98
N PHE A 70 -17.58 0.30 4.77
CA PHE A 70 -16.66 -0.16 5.81
C PHE A 70 -16.48 0.89 6.90
N ILE A 71 -16.31 2.17 6.52
CA ILE A 71 -16.21 3.28 7.47
C ILE A 71 -17.49 3.39 8.31
N ILE A 72 -18.66 3.31 7.67
CA ILE A 72 -19.96 3.36 8.36
C ILE A 72 -20.12 2.17 9.32
N ALA A 73 -19.77 0.97 8.87
CA ALA A 73 -19.87 -0.26 9.68
C ALA A 73 -18.89 -0.26 10.87
N LEU A 74 -17.70 0.32 10.72
CA LEU A 74 -16.73 0.46 11.81
C LEU A 74 -17.10 1.52 12.84
N PHE A 75 -17.94 2.50 12.49
CA PHE A 75 -18.28 3.59 13.39
C PHE A 75 -18.88 3.08 14.71
N TYR A 76 -19.81 2.13 14.64
CA TYR A 76 -20.48 1.62 15.83
C TYR A 76 -19.55 0.82 16.76
N PRO A 77 -18.77 -0.18 16.29
CA PRO A 77 -17.78 -0.86 17.14
C PRO A 77 -16.80 0.12 17.79
N LEU A 78 -16.28 1.09 17.06
CA LEU A 78 -15.36 2.09 17.61
C LEU A 78 -16.04 3.00 18.64
N TYR A 79 -17.30 3.38 18.39
CA TYR A 79 -18.11 4.16 19.31
C TYR A 79 -18.34 3.43 20.64
N THR A 80 -18.54 2.11 20.61
CA THR A 80 -18.69 1.30 21.84
C THR A 80 -17.42 1.23 22.70
N ILE A 81 -16.25 1.48 22.10
CA ILE A 81 -15.02 1.70 22.86
C ILE A 81 -15.02 3.13 23.39
N SER A 82 -14.99 4.13 22.51
CA SER A 82 -14.99 5.55 22.90
C SER A 82 -15.37 6.42 21.71
N ILE A 83 -16.28 7.37 21.93
CA ILE A 83 -16.65 8.35 20.90
C ILE A 83 -15.44 9.13 20.39
N TYR A 84 -14.46 9.44 21.24
CA TYR A 84 -13.26 10.20 20.84
C TYR A 84 -12.36 9.39 19.92
N LEU A 85 -12.20 8.10 20.20
CA LEU A 85 -11.45 7.18 19.35
C LEU A 85 -12.17 6.97 18.01
N ALA A 86 -13.49 6.83 18.03
CA ALA A 86 -14.30 6.74 16.81
C ALA A 86 -14.12 7.99 15.92
N VAL A 87 -14.20 9.19 16.49
CA VAL A 87 -14.00 10.44 15.75
C VAL A 87 -12.58 10.55 15.19
N LEU A 88 -11.55 10.19 15.97
CA LEU A 88 -10.17 10.20 15.51
C LEU A 88 -9.95 9.20 14.36
N ALA A 89 -10.50 8.00 14.47
CA ALA A 89 -10.44 7.00 13.42
C ALA A 89 -11.15 7.47 12.15
N LEU A 90 -12.35 8.07 12.27
CA LEU A 90 -13.05 8.65 11.13
C LEU A 90 -12.26 9.78 10.47
N ALA A 91 -11.63 10.66 11.26
CA ALA A 91 -10.80 11.74 10.73
C ALA A 91 -9.64 11.23 9.87
N PHE A 92 -9.15 10.02 10.14
CA PHE A 92 -8.13 9.36 9.33
C PHE A 92 -8.71 8.57 8.15
N LEU A 93 -9.82 7.86 8.34
CA LEU A 93 -10.38 6.96 7.34
C LEU A 93 -11.17 7.68 6.23
N VAL A 94 -11.80 8.81 6.54
CA VAL A 94 -12.68 9.55 5.63
C VAL A 94 -11.93 10.26 4.50
N PRO A 95 -10.82 11.01 4.74
CA PRO A 95 -10.12 11.71 3.65
C PRO A 95 -9.69 10.82 2.47
N PRO A 96 -9.18 9.59 2.68
CA PRO A 96 -8.93 8.64 1.60
C PRO A 96 -10.08 8.42 0.61
N LEU A 97 -11.33 8.47 1.07
CA LEU A 97 -12.50 8.26 0.22
C LEU A 97 -12.64 9.36 -0.84
N PHE A 98 -12.22 10.59 -0.52
CA PHE A 98 -12.37 11.75 -1.38
C PHE A 98 -11.12 12.08 -2.20
N TYR A 99 -9.94 11.91 -1.61
CA TYR A 99 -8.68 12.38 -2.21
C TYR A 99 -7.83 11.24 -2.80
N MET A 100 -8.07 9.98 -2.42
CA MET A 100 -7.20 8.85 -2.73
C MET A 100 -7.99 7.60 -3.09
N SER A 101 -9.13 7.77 -3.78
CA SER A 101 -10.04 6.67 -4.12
C SER A 101 -9.40 5.59 -5.00
N ASP A 102 -8.46 5.98 -5.87
CA ASP A 102 -7.67 5.06 -6.69
C ASP A 102 -6.62 4.28 -5.88
N ASP A 103 -6.20 4.82 -4.75
CA ASP A 103 -5.16 4.25 -3.87
C ASP A 103 -5.75 3.50 -2.65
N ILE A 104 -7.07 3.29 -2.59
CA ILE A 104 -7.72 2.54 -1.49
C ILE A 104 -7.02 1.19 -1.19
N PRO A 105 -6.58 0.38 -2.17
CA PRO A 105 -5.84 -0.85 -1.86
C PRO A 105 -4.57 -0.63 -1.01
N ALA A 106 -3.86 0.48 -1.23
CA ALA A 106 -2.68 0.85 -0.47
C ALA A 106 -3.05 1.26 0.97
N ILE A 107 -4.16 1.98 1.15
CA ILE A 107 -4.70 2.31 2.48
C ILE A 107 -5.14 1.06 3.23
N LEU A 108 -5.83 0.12 2.56
CA LEU A 108 -6.20 -1.16 3.19
C LEU A 108 -4.97 -1.96 3.61
N LEU A 109 -3.88 -1.91 2.83
CA LEU A 109 -2.61 -2.53 3.20
C LEU A 109 -2.00 -1.89 4.46
N VAL A 110 -2.06 -0.56 4.58
CA VAL A 110 -1.66 0.17 5.80
C VAL A 110 -2.50 -0.29 7.00
N LEU A 111 -3.82 -0.33 6.85
CA LEU A 111 -4.74 -0.75 7.93
C LEU A 111 -4.52 -2.20 8.35
N ALA A 112 -4.10 -3.06 7.43
CA ALA A 112 -3.79 -4.47 7.70
C ALA A 112 -2.43 -4.70 8.37
N THR A 113 -1.56 -3.68 8.43
CA THR A 113 -0.19 -3.82 8.99
C THR A 113 -0.15 -4.46 10.38
N PRO A 114 -1.01 -4.09 11.36
CA PRO A 114 -1.03 -4.73 12.68
C PRO A 114 -1.25 -6.24 12.62
N ALA A 115 -2.06 -6.72 11.69
CA ALA A 115 -2.34 -8.14 11.51
C ALA A 115 -1.10 -8.96 11.12
N LEU A 116 -0.14 -8.30 10.49
CA LEU A 116 1.09 -8.92 9.99
C LEU A 116 2.20 -8.95 11.04
N VAL A 117 2.05 -8.20 12.14
CA VAL A 117 3.04 -8.11 13.23
C VAL A 117 3.28 -9.46 13.92
N PRO A 118 2.25 -10.24 14.33
CA PRO A 118 2.46 -11.56 14.94
C PRO A 118 3.25 -12.53 14.06
N TYR A 119 3.15 -12.36 12.74
CA TYR A 119 3.83 -13.21 11.76
C TYR A 119 5.19 -12.67 11.32
N ARG A 120 5.66 -11.55 11.90
CA ARG A 120 6.91 -10.85 11.50
C ARG A 120 6.91 -10.40 10.02
N LEU A 121 5.72 -10.19 9.45
CA LEU A 121 5.54 -9.82 8.04
C LEU A 121 5.19 -8.34 7.84
N ALA A 122 5.09 -7.55 8.90
CA ALA A 122 4.76 -6.13 8.78
C ALA A 122 5.69 -5.35 7.80
N PRO A 123 7.02 -5.60 7.75
CA PRO A 123 7.90 -5.01 6.75
C PRO A 123 7.57 -5.34 5.28
N ALA A 124 6.74 -6.35 5.02
CA ALA A 124 6.26 -6.64 3.67
C ALA A 124 5.39 -5.50 3.12
N VAL A 125 4.75 -4.72 3.97
CA VAL A 125 3.83 -3.63 3.58
C VAL A 125 4.51 -2.56 2.72
N PRO A 126 5.58 -1.87 3.18
CA PRO A 126 6.29 -0.91 2.33
C PRO A 126 6.88 -1.55 1.07
N ALA A 127 7.38 -2.78 1.17
CA ALA A 127 7.99 -3.48 0.03
C ALA A 127 6.95 -3.82 -1.06
N LEU A 128 5.80 -4.38 -0.67
CA LEU A 128 4.68 -4.62 -1.56
C LEU A 128 4.21 -3.31 -2.19
N ALA A 129 4.09 -2.26 -1.40
CA ALA A 129 3.64 -0.98 -1.91
C ALA A 129 4.60 -0.38 -2.95
N GLY A 130 5.90 -0.43 -2.66
CA GLY A 130 6.94 -0.06 -3.62
C GLY A 130 6.87 -0.88 -4.91
N LEU A 131 6.72 -2.20 -4.80
CA LEU A 131 6.65 -3.08 -5.98
C LEU A 131 5.39 -2.88 -6.83
N LEU A 132 4.26 -2.57 -6.22
CA LEU A 132 2.98 -2.50 -6.93
C LEU A 132 2.70 -1.10 -7.48
N TRP A 133 3.05 -0.05 -6.73
CA TRP A 133 2.67 1.32 -7.02
C TRP A 133 3.86 2.29 -7.17
N GLY A 134 5.09 1.83 -7.00
CA GLY A 134 6.30 2.62 -7.22
C GLY A 134 6.77 3.40 -5.99
N GLU A 135 7.72 4.31 -6.21
CA GLU A 135 8.50 4.97 -5.15
C GLU A 135 7.67 5.88 -4.23
N SER A 136 6.80 6.72 -4.80
CA SER A 136 6.04 7.71 -4.03
C SER A 136 5.04 7.03 -3.10
N LEU A 137 4.20 6.14 -3.65
CA LEU A 137 3.21 5.43 -2.85
C LEU A 137 3.86 4.39 -1.93
N GLY A 138 4.96 3.75 -2.33
CA GLY A 138 5.76 2.89 -1.46
C GLY A 138 6.27 3.64 -0.22
N THR A 139 6.78 4.86 -0.41
CA THR A 139 7.22 5.72 0.70
C THR A 139 6.06 6.11 1.61
N PHE A 140 4.96 6.58 1.02
CA PHE A 140 3.77 6.99 1.77
C PHE A 140 3.18 5.85 2.62
N VAL A 141 3.04 4.66 2.02
CA VAL A 141 2.56 3.47 2.72
C VAL A 141 3.53 3.07 3.82
N GLY A 142 4.85 3.10 3.57
CA GLY A 142 5.85 2.79 4.58
C GLY A 142 5.79 3.72 5.79
N VAL A 143 5.76 5.03 5.57
CA VAL A 143 5.65 6.04 6.64
C VAL A 143 4.35 5.86 7.42
N THR A 144 3.22 5.76 6.72
CA THR A 144 1.90 5.66 7.36
C THR A 144 1.73 4.35 8.12
N ALA A 145 2.20 3.23 7.59
CA ALA A 145 2.16 1.93 8.25
C ALA A 145 3.04 1.90 9.51
N ALA A 146 4.26 2.44 9.43
CA ALA A 146 5.15 2.54 10.59
C ALA A 146 4.54 3.40 11.70
N TRP A 147 4.00 4.57 11.34
CA TRP A 147 3.36 5.45 12.31
C TRP A 147 2.10 4.82 12.91
N TRP A 148 1.31 4.14 12.10
CA TRP A 148 0.13 3.39 12.55
C TRP A 148 0.50 2.33 13.60
N LEU A 149 1.56 1.56 13.36
CA LEU A 149 2.06 0.58 14.33
C LEU A 149 2.53 1.22 15.64
N GLN A 150 3.21 2.37 15.57
CA GLN A 150 3.67 3.08 16.77
C GLN A 150 2.50 3.58 17.62
N ILE A 151 1.51 4.22 16.98
CA ILE A 151 0.29 4.69 17.67
C ILE A 151 -0.44 3.50 18.30
N LEU A 152 -0.64 2.42 17.53
CA LEU A 152 -1.35 1.25 18.03
C LEU A 152 -0.62 0.59 19.20
N ALA A 153 0.71 0.48 19.14
CA ALA A 153 1.53 -0.02 20.24
C ALA A 153 1.39 0.85 21.50
N ALA A 154 1.47 2.18 21.34
CA ALA A 154 1.25 3.12 22.44
C ALA A 154 -0.14 2.95 23.09
N MET A 155 -1.19 2.86 22.26
CA MET A 155 -2.56 2.62 22.71
C MET A 155 -2.69 1.28 23.45
N ALA A 156 -2.06 0.24 22.93
CA ALA A 156 -2.04 -1.10 23.52
C ALA A 156 -1.14 -1.22 24.77
N GLY A 157 -0.46 -0.14 25.19
CA GLY A 157 0.47 -0.16 26.34
C GLY A 157 1.77 -0.92 26.06
N LEU A 158 2.08 -1.18 24.79
CA LEU A 158 3.33 -1.78 24.35
C LEU A 158 4.37 -0.68 24.04
N SER A 159 5.63 -1.09 23.94
CA SER A 159 6.70 -0.19 23.47
C SER A 159 6.45 0.21 22.01
N PRO A 160 6.45 1.52 21.66
CA PRO A 160 6.35 1.95 20.26
C PRO A 160 7.59 1.67 19.41
N ASP A 161 8.61 1.02 19.96
CA ASP A 161 9.81 0.64 19.23
C ASP A 161 9.52 -0.43 18.17
N LEU A 162 9.55 -0.06 16.89
CA LEU A 162 9.23 -0.94 15.77
C LEU A 162 10.16 -2.15 15.66
N THR A 163 11.37 -2.08 16.25
CA THR A 163 12.32 -3.21 16.26
C THR A 163 11.91 -4.33 17.20
N GLN A 164 11.00 -4.04 18.13
CA GLN A 164 10.53 -4.96 19.16
C GLN A 164 9.14 -5.51 18.85
N LEU A 165 8.35 -4.86 17.99
CA LEU A 165 6.96 -5.28 17.73
C LEU A 165 6.86 -6.64 17.02
N GLY A 166 7.83 -7.01 16.19
CA GLY A 166 7.81 -8.26 15.42
C GLY A 166 7.57 -9.50 16.30
N GLY A 167 6.50 -10.26 15.99
CA GLY A 167 6.11 -11.47 16.72
C GLY A 167 5.21 -11.24 17.94
N HIS A 168 4.89 -10.00 18.29
CA HIS A 168 3.97 -9.73 19.40
C HIS A 168 2.51 -9.91 18.99
N VAL A 169 1.70 -10.42 19.92
CA VAL A 169 0.24 -10.47 19.80
C VAL A 169 -0.33 -9.23 20.48
N TRP A 170 -1.28 -8.57 19.82
CA TRP A 170 -1.90 -7.35 20.33
C TRP A 170 -2.83 -7.65 21.52
N PRO A 171 -2.67 -6.97 22.67
CA PRO A 171 -3.55 -7.13 23.82
C PRO A 171 -4.85 -6.33 23.64
N TRP A 172 -5.70 -6.73 22.70
CA TRP A 172 -6.92 -6.00 22.33
C TRP A 172 -7.87 -5.75 23.50
N SER A 173 -8.01 -6.71 24.42
CA SER A 173 -8.84 -6.56 25.62
C SER A 173 -8.35 -5.42 26.53
N PHE A 174 -7.04 -5.29 26.71
CA PHE A 174 -6.44 -4.20 27.47
C PHE A 174 -6.69 -2.85 26.78
N LEU A 175 -6.51 -2.77 25.47
CA LEU A 175 -6.79 -1.54 24.70
C LEU A 175 -8.26 -1.12 24.86
N ILE A 176 -9.20 -2.06 24.66
CA ILE A 176 -10.63 -1.79 24.77
C ILE A 176 -10.99 -1.28 26.17
N GLU A 177 -10.52 -1.98 27.22
CA GLU A 177 -10.83 -1.60 28.61
C GLU A 177 -10.22 -0.25 28.96
N ARG A 178 -8.97 -0.01 28.54
CA ARG A 178 -8.27 1.25 28.77
C ARG A 178 -9.04 2.42 28.18
N PHE A 179 -9.47 2.35 26.92
CA PHE A 179 -10.12 3.48 26.26
C PHE A 179 -11.62 3.63 26.57
N ARG A 180 -12.28 2.62 27.16
CA ARG A 180 -13.71 2.66 27.47
C ARG A 180 -14.12 3.84 28.35
N GLN A 181 -13.27 4.23 29.29
CA GLN A 181 -13.53 5.32 30.23
C GLN A 181 -12.71 6.58 29.91
N ALA A 182 -11.98 6.59 28.80
CA ALA A 182 -11.11 7.71 28.44
C ALA A 182 -11.94 8.91 27.98
N ASN A 183 -11.68 10.09 28.57
CA ASN A 183 -12.14 11.34 27.98
C ASN A 183 -11.25 11.75 26.77
N SER A 184 -11.58 12.86 26.11
CA SER A 184 -10.86 13.33 24.92
C SER A 184 -9.36 13.57 25.19
N LEU A 185 -9.04 14.26 26.28
CA LEU A 185 -7.67 14.57 26.66
C LEU A 185 -6.88 13.31 27.01
N GLN A 186 -7.46 12.41 27.81
CA GLN A 186 -6.86 11.13 28.16
C GLN A 186 -6.63 10.25 26.92
N THR A 187 -7.57 10.24 25.98
CA THR A 187 -7.44 9.49 24.72
C THR A 187 -6.20 9.95 23.96
N LEU A 188 -6.01 11.27 23.81
CA LEU A 188 -4.83 11.83 23.15
C LEU A 188 -3.54 11.56 23.94
N GLN A 189 -3.56 11.75 25.26
CA GLN A 189 -2.41 11.50 26.12
C GLN A 189 -1.98 10.02 26.11
N TRP A 190 -2.91 9.08 26.09
CA TRP A 190 -2.60 7.65 26.07
C TRP A 190 -2.17 7.15 24.69
N ALA A 191 -2.68 7.75 23.61
CA ALA A 191 -2.26 7.42 22.25
C ALA A 191 -0.87 8.02 21.91
N LEU A 192 -0.61 9.28 22.30
CA LEU A 192 0.58 10.02 21.87
C LEU A 192 1.66 10.13 22.94
N GLY A 193 1.30 10.10 24.22
CA GLY A 193 2.26 10.22 25.33
C GLY A 193 3.41 9.21 25.25
N PRO A 194 3.15 7.91 25.01
CA PRO A 194 4.22 6.92 24.88
C PRO A 194 5.15 7.12 23.68
N LEU A 195 4.75 7.92 22.68
CA LEU A 195 5.61 8.23 21.52
C LEU A 195 6.70 9.24 21.86
N ALA A 196 6.48 10.10 22.85
CA ALA A 196 7.42 11.17 23.20
C ALA A 196 7.75 11.19 24.70
N PRO A 197 8.27 10.10 25.28
CA PRO A 197 8.67 10.08 26.69
C PRO A 197 9.86 11.04 26.94
N ASP A 198 10.75 11.16 25.95
CA ASP A 198 11.87 12.08 25.92
C ASP A 198 12.25 12.42 24.47
N PRO A 199 12.94 13.56 24.23
CA PRO A 199 13.28 14.00 22.86
C PRO A 199 14.16 13.02 22.07
N ARG A 200 15.03 12.25 22.76
CA ARG A 200 15.94 11.31 22.08
C ARG A 200 15.18 10.08 21.61
N THR A 201 14.29 9.54 22.45
CA THR A 201 13.43 8.42 22.09
C THR A 201 12.44 8.80 20.99
N PHE A 202 11.87 10.00 21.05
CA PHE A 202 10.98 10.50 20.00
C PHE A 202 11.70 10.61 18.65
N LEU A 203 12.90 11.22 18.62
CA LEU A 203 13.71 11.29 17.41
C LEU A 203 14.03 9.90 16.86
N ARG A 204 14.36 8.94 17.73
CA ARG A 204 14.58 7.55 17.32
C ARG A 204 13.33 6.97 16.64
N TYR A 205 12.14 7.17 17.19
CA TYR A 205 10.88 6.70 16.56
C TYR A 205 10.62 7.35 15.19
N ILE A 206 10.92 8.64 15.04
CA ILE A 206 10.86 9.32 13.72
C ILE A 206 11.82 8.66 12.72
N LEU A 207 13.06 8.37 13.13
CA LEU A 207 14.04 7.72 12.26
C LEU A 207 13.59 6.32 11.83
N GLN A 208 12.91 5.58 12.71
CA GLN A 208 12.31 4.29 12.36
C GLN A 208 11.22 4.44 11.29
N VAL A 209 10.33 5.43 11.44
CA VAL A 209 9.29 5.75 10.45
C VAL A 209 9.91 6.13 9.09
N ILE A 210 10.97 6.95 9.11
CA ILE A 210 11.73 7.29 7.90
C ILE A 210 12.34 6.04 7.27
N GLY A 211 12.91 5.13 8.05
CA GLY A 211 13.46 3.86 7.56
C GLY A 211 12.44 2.99 6.83
N TRP A 212 11.20 2.93 7.32
CA TRP A 212 10.11 2.25 6.63
C TRP A 212 9.72 2.95 5.32
N GLY A 213 9.68 4.28 5.31
CA GLY A 213 9.51 5.06 4.09
C GLY A 213 10.60 4.76 3.06
N LEU A 214 11.86 4.75 3.48
CA LEU A 214 13.01 4.43 2.62
C LEU A 214 12.96 3.00 2.09
N ALA A 215 12.51 2.03 2.90
CA ALA A 215 12.31 0.66 2.45
C ALA A 215 11.31 0.59 1.28
N GLY A 216 10.19 1.31 1.39
CA GLY A 216 9.21 1.42 0.30
C GLY A 216 9.76 2.16 -0.91
N TYR A 217 10.48 3.26 -0.70
CA TYR A 217 11.13 4.05 -1.74
C TYR A 217 12.12 3.21 -2.57
N PHE A 218 13.09 2.55 -1.91
CA PHE A 218 14.13 1.78 -2.58
C PHE A 218 13.56 0.63 -3.39
N VAL A 219 12.59 -0.08 -2.83
CA VAL A 219 11.88 -1.14 -3.55
C VAL A 219 11.08 -0.56 -4.72
N GLY A 220 10.47 0.61 -4.55
CA GLY A 220 9.79 1.35 -5.62
C GLY A 220 10.67 1.72 -6.80
N LEU A 221 11.94 2.04 -6.59
CA LEU A 221 12.91 2.28 -7.68
C LEU A 221 13.08 1.05 -8.60
N LEU A 222 12.87 -0.17 -8.06
CA LEU A 222 12.90 -1.39 -8.86
C LEU A 222 11.64 -1.56 -9.72
N HIS A 223 10.50 -1.01 -9.32
CA HIS A 223 9.24 -1.15 -10.06
C HIS A 223 9.40 -0.79 -11.54
N TYR A 224 9.99 0.37 -11.81
CA TYR A 224 10.21 0.85 -13.18
C TYR A 224 11.16 -0.06 -13.97
N ARG A 225 12.24 -0.52 -13.32
CA ARG A 225 13.24 -1.42 -13.94
C ARG A 225 12.65 -2.79 -14.25
N LEU A 226 11.82 -3.34 -13.35
CA LEU A 226 11.16 -4.64 -13.52
C LEU A 226 10.11 -4.58 -14.63
N ARG A 227 9.37 -3.47 -14.77
CA ARG A 227 8.41 -3.29 -15.87
C ARG A 227 9.06 -3.19 -17.25
N ARG A 228 10.28 -2.66 -17.35
CA ARG A 228 10.86 -2.28 -18.65
C ARG A 228 11.59 -3.43 -19.37
N SER A 229 12.27 -4.34 -18.67
CA SER A 229 13.20 -5.23 -19.38
C SER A 229 13.74 -6.45 -18.64
N ARG A 230 13.32 -6.73 -17.40
CA ARG A 230 13.84 -7.88 -16.64
C ARG A 230 12.77 -8.93 -16.35
N PRO A 231 13.15 -10.22 -16.37
CA PRO A 231 12.26 -11.25 -15.88
C PRO A 231 11.99 -11.02 -14.38
N ILE A 232 10.73 -11.15 -13.96
CA ILE A 232 10.28 -10.81 -12.61
C ILE A 232 11.02 -11.57 -11.50
N TRP A 233 11.58 -12.75 -11.78
CA TRP A 233 12.42 -13.49 -10.82
C TRP A 233 13.68 -12.72 -10.41
N ALA A 234 14.11 -11.73 -11.21
CA ALA A 234 15.20 -10.82 -10.85
C ALA A 234 14.85 -9.93 -9.66
N ALA A 235 13.58 -9.88 -9.22
CA ALA A 235 13.14 -9.17 -8.02
C ALA A 235 13.37 -9.96 -6.73
N LEU A 236 13.53 -11.29 -6.80
CA LEU A 236 13.58 -12.17 -5.61
C LEU A 236 14.74 -11.84 -4.66
N LEU A 237 15.90 -11.45 -5.19
CA LEU A 237 17.06 -11.08 -4.40
C LEU A 237 17.07 -9.59 -4.00
N PRO A 238 16.90 -8.61 -4.91
CA PRO A 238 17.09 -7.22 -4.56
C PRO A 238 15.95 -6.68 -3.69
N VAL A 239 14.73 -7.22 -3.74
CA VAL A 239 13.62 -6.74 -2.89
C VAL A 239 13.91 -6.95 -1.40
N PRO A 240 14.18 -8.17 -0.90
CA PRO A 240 14.58 -8.39 0.50
C PRO A 240 15.74 -7.50 0.94
N LEU A 241 16.78 -7.37 0.10
CA LEU A 241 17.97 -6.60 0.42
C LEU A 241 17.66 -5.10 0.53
N LEU A 242 16.86 -4.54 -0.37
CA LEU A 242 16.48 -3.13 -0.33
C LEU A 242 15.52 -2.82 0.82
N THR A 243 14.59 -3.74 1.12
CA THR A 243 13.73 -3.63 2.31
C THR A 243 14.58 -3.61 3.58
N ALA A 244 15.49 -4.57 3.73
CA ALA A 244 16.40 -4.65 4.88
C ALA A 244 17.34 -3.44 4.96
N LEU A 245 17.81 -2.91 3.82
CA LEU A 245 18.63 -1.70 3.77
C LEU A 245 17.88 -0.48 4.30
N GLY A 246 16.64 -0.24 3.84
CA GLY A 246 15.83 0.88 4.32
C GLY A 246 15.59 0.81 5.83
N LEU A 247 15.26 -0.38 6.33
CA LEU A 247 15.10 -0.61 7.77
C LEU A 247 16.40 -0.48 8.54
N PHE A 248 17.52 -0.99 8.02
CA PHE A 248 18.84 -0.82 8.64
C PHE A 248 19.20 0.65 8.84
N LEU A 249 18.91 1.48 7.83
CA LEU A 249 19.14 2.92 7.93
C LEU A 249 18.34 3.55 9.08
N GLY A 250 17.04 3.26 9.17
CA GLY A 250 16.18 3.81 10.23
C GLY A 250 16.39 3.21 11.63
N TYR A 251 16.78 1.94 11.70
CA TYR A 251 16.88 1.20 12.96
C TYR A 251 18.27 1.26 13.60
N ALA A 252 19.33 1.39 12.79
CA ALA A 252 20.70 1.31 13.26
C ALA A 252 21.56 2.47 12.77
N ALA A 253 21.70 2.66 11.45
CA ALA A 253 22.70 3.58 10.91
C ALA A 253 22.45 5.04 11.32
N LEU A 254 21.22 5.55 11.15
CA LEU A 254 20.87 6.92 11.53
C LEU A 254 20.86 7.08 13.06
N PRO A 255 20.22 6.21 13.87
CA PRO A 255 20.31 6.29 15.32
C PRO A 255 21.74 6.28 15.87
N MET A 256 22.64 5.47 15.32
CA MET A 256 24.07 5.46 15.69
C MET A 256 24.77 6.77 15.30
N ALA A 257 24.52 7.29 14.11
CA ALA A 257 25.09 8.57 13.66
C ALA A 257 24.70 9.73 14.58
N PHE A 258 23.45 9.74 15.07
CA PHE A 258 22.95 10.74 16.03
C PHE A 258 23.24 10.40 17.50
N ARG A 259 24.00 9.32 17.79
CA ARG A 259 24.31 8.84 19.15
C ARG A 259 23.06 8.57 20.01
N LEU A 260 21.98 8.14 19.38
CA LEU A 260 20.72 7.76 20.04
C LEU A 260 20.74 6.32 20.54
N GLN A 261 21.71 5.52 20.11
CA GLN A 261 21.89 4.12 20.49
C GLN A 261 23.36 3.84 20.84
N PRO A 262 23.65 2.92 21.78
CA PRO A 262 25.02 2.54 22.09
C PRO A 262 25.72 1.95 20.85
N PRO A 263 27.01 2.23 20.65
CA PRO A 263 27.77 1.63 19.57
C PRO A 263 27.77 0.10 19.70
N GLY A 264 27.59 -0.60 18.57
CA GLY A 264 27.62 -2.07 18.51
C GLY A 264 26.29 -2.79 18.77
N VAL A 265 25.23 -2.09 19.18
CA VAL A 265 23.90 -2.71 19.33
C VAL A 265 23.16 -2.67 18.00
N ILE A 266 23.20 -3.77 17.25
CA ILE A 266 22.45 -3.92 16.00
C ILE A 266 21.12 -4.63 16.30
N PRO A 267 19.96 -4.05 15.94
CA PRO A 267 18.65 -4.67 16.11
C PRO A 267 18.42 -5.77 15.06
N TRP A 268 19.08 -6.92 15.23
CA TRP A 268 19.05 -8.04 14.30
C TRP A 268 17.63 -8.55 14.04
N SER A 269 16.74 -8.54 15.04
CA SER A 269 15.34 -8.93 14.88
C SER A 269 14.65 -8.14 13.76
N GLY A 270 14.76 -6.81 13.79
CA GLY A 270 14.15 -5.94 12.79
C GLY A 270 14.73 -6.14 11.38
N LEU A 271 16.01 -6.50 11.26
CA LEU A 271 16.64 -6.81 9.97
C LEU A 271 16.17 -8.15 9.41
N VAL A 272 16.07 -9.17 10.25
CA VAL A 272 15.54 -10.49 9.88
C VAL A 272 14.09 -10.36 9.44
N ASP A 273 13.27 -9.62 10.18
CA ASP A 273 11.88 -9.35 9.83
C ASP A 273 11.80 -8.55 8.49
N GLY A 274 12.74 -7.63 8.26
CA GLY A 274 12.90 -6.91 7.00
C GLY A 274 13.18 -7.81 5.79
N LEU A 275 14.13 -8.73 5.95
CA LEU A 275 14.46 -9.72 4.92
C LEU A 275 13.27 -10.66 4.64
N ALA A 276 12.63 -11.17 5.70
CA ALA A 276 11.46 -12.05 5.59
C ALA A 276 10.27 -11.34 4.92
N GLY A 277 9.96 -10.11 5.36
CA GLY A 277 8.89 -9.30 4.77
C GLY A 277 9.15 -8.95 3.31
N GLY A 278 10.39 -8.56 2.96
CA GLY A 278 10.77 -8.32 1.57
C GLY A 278 10.70 -9.58 0.69
N ALA A 279 11.05 -10.75 1.23
CA ALA A 279 10.92 -12.03 0.51
C ALA A 279 9.45 -12.38 0.25
N ALA A 280 8.59 -12.23 1.25
CA ALA A 280 7.15 -12.42 1.10
C ALA A 280 6.57 -11.46 0.03
N ALA A 281 6.98 -10.19 0.06
CA ALA A 281 6.57 -9.21 -0.95
C ALA A 281 6.99 -9.60 -2.37
N ALA A 282 8.23 -10.08 -2.54
CA ALA A 282 8.74 -10.54 -3.83
C ALA A 282 7.97 -11.76 -4.35
N VAL A 283 7.61 -12.71 -3.49
CA VAL A 283 6.80 -13.88 -3.86
C VAL A 283 5.39 -13.47 -4.30
N VAL A 284 4.73 -12.58 -3.56
CA VAL A 284 3.41 -12.06 -3.93
C VAL A 284 3.48 -11.33 -5.29
N ALA A 285 4.49 -10.48 -5.49
CA ALA A 285 4.68 -9.79 -6.77
C ALA A 285 4.96 -10.76 -7.93
N LEU A 286 5.72 -11.83 -7.68
CA LEU A 286 5.96 -12.89 -8.66
C LEU A 286 4.66 -13.60 -9.06
N VAL A 287 3.81 -13.95 -8.08
CA VAL A 287 2.50 -14.56 -8.35
C VAL A 287 1.61 -13.61 -9.13
N LEU A 288 1.52 -12.35 -8.72
CA LEU A 288 0.73 -11.33 -9.43
C LEU A 288 1.23 -11.10 -10.85
N HIS A 289 2.54 -11.07 -11.06
CA HIS A 289 3.14 -10.96 -12.38
C HIS A 289 2.83 -12.19 -13.25
N TYR A 290 2.93 -13.40 -12.69
CA TYR A 290 2.58 -14.63 -13.39
C TYR A 290 1.11 -14.64 -13.83
N LEU A 291 0.19 -14.20 -12.96
CA LEU A 291 -1.23 -14.11 -13.27
C LEU A 291 -1.54 -13.02 -14.30
N THR A 292 -0.89 -11.86 -14.22
CA THR A 292 -1.12 -10.71 -15.11
C THR A 292 -0.38 -10.76 -16.43
N GLY A 293 0.63 -11.63 -16.57
CA GLY A 293 1.42 -11.76 -17.78
C GLY A 293 0.54 -12.04 -19.00
N PRO A 294 0.91 -11.53 -20.19
CA PRO A 294 0.20 -11.87 -21.41
C PRO A 294 0.33 -13.39 -21.62
N VAL A 295 -0.76 -14.13 -21.40
CA VAL A 295 -0.90 -15.51 -21.87
C VAL A 295 -0.52 -15.48 -23.34
N LEU A 296 0.67 -15.99 -23.66
CA LEU A 296 1.31 -15.99 -24.98
C LEU A 296 0.23 -15.87 -26.03
N ALA A 297 0.06 -14.65 -26.54
CA ALA A 297 -0.89 -14.41 -27.62
C ALA A 297 -0.57 -15.50 -28.63
N ARG A 298 -1.55 -16.35 -28.95
CA ARG A 298 -1.40 -17.32 -30.04
C ARG A 298 -0.63 -16.58 -31.12
N PRO A 299 0.55 -17.07 -31.57
CA PRO A 299 1.32 -16.35 -32.58
C PRO A 299 0.28 -15.94 -33.60
N ARG A 300 0.06 -14.62 -33.77
CA ARG A 300 -0.91 -14.13 -34.76
C ARG A 300 -0.54 -14.93 -35.99
N PRO A 301 -1.46 -15.74 -36.57
CA PRO A 301 -1.13 -16.50 -37.76
C PRO A 301 -0.45 -15.48 -38.65
N ILE A 302 0.82 -15.73 -38.98
CA ILE A 302 1.61 -14.82 -39.80
C ILE A 302 0.68 -14.55 -40.96
N ALA A 303 0.13 -13.34 -41.02
CA ALA A 303 -0.77 -13.00 -42.10
C ALA A 303 0.11 -13.25 -43.31
N MET A 304 -0.19 -14.31 -44.07
CA MET A 304 0.53 -14.55 -45.30
C MET A 304 0.46 -13.21 -46.03
N PRO A 305 1.62 -12.64 -46.44
CA PRO A 305 1.64 -11.33 -47.04
C PRO A 305 0.53 -11.31 -48.08
N GLU A 306 -0.46 -10.43 -47.86
CA GLU A 306 -1.53 -10.23 -48.84
C GLU A 306 -0.81 -10.05 -50.18
N PRO A 307 -1.17 -10.82 -51.22
CA PRO A 307 -0.52 -10.69 -52.52
C PRO A 307 -0.57 -9.22 -52.88
N SER A 308 0.62 -8.64 -53.08
CA SER A 308 0.79 -7.20 -53.32
C SER A 308 -0.27 -6.76 -54.32
N PRO A 309 -1.11 -5.76 -54.01
CA PRO A 309 -2.07 -5.25 -54.97
C PRO A 309 -1.30 -4.89 -56.25
N PRO A 310 -1.85 -5.18 -57.44
CA PRO A 310 -1.18 -4.92 -58.70
C PRO A 310 -0.69 -3.48 -58.70
N ARG A 311 0.63 -3.32 -58.90
CA ARG A 311 1.37 -2.05 -58.85
C ARG A 311 0.55 -0.98 -59.54
N ALA A 312 -0.08 -0.11 -58.74
CA ALA A 312 -0.84 1.02 -59.26
C ALA A 312 0.10 1.81 -60.17
N LYS A 313 -0.39 2.14 -61.37
CA LYS A 313 0.37 2.91 -62.36
C LYS A 313 0.99 4.13 -61.67
N PRO A 314 2.26 4.46 -61.97
CA PRO A 314 2.96 5.57 -61.33
C PRO A 314 2.07 6.82 -61.38
N GLN A 315 1.66 7.29 -60.20
CA GLN A 315 0.96 8.56 -60.08
C GLN A 315 1.92 9.66 -60.59
N PRO A 316 1.43 10.60 -61.40
CA PRO A 316 2.22 11.72 -61.84
C PRO A 316 2.75 12.47 -60.63
N ILE A 317 4.04 12.78 -60.65
CA ILE A 317 4.76 13.53 -59.64
C ILE A 317 3.99 14.84 -59.40
N SER A 318 3.30 14.94 -58.27
CA SER A 318 2.70 16.20 -57.83
C SER A 318 3.83 17.13 -57.42
N VAL A 319 4.06 18.16 -58.24
CA VAL A 319 5.01 19.24 -58.00
C VAL A 319 4.78 19.82 -56.60
N PRO A 320 5.83 19.99 -55.76
CA PRO A 320 5.70 20.57 -54.44
C PRO A 320 5.16 22.00 -54.58
N ARG A 321 3.98 22.25 -54.02
CA ARG A 321 3.45 23.61 -53.89
C ARG A 321 4.32 24.35 -52.87
N PRO A 322 4.84 25.56 -53.16
CA PRO A 322 5.60 26.35 -52.20
C PRO A 322 4.78 26.51 -50.91
N ARG A 323 5.36 26.13 -49.76
CA ARG A 323 4.79 26.44 -48.46
C ARG A 323 4.78 27.96 -48.31
N ALA A 324 3.59 28.54 -48.26
CA ALA A 324 3.43 29.90 -47.75
C ALA A 324 3.98 29.92 -46.32
N HIS A 325 4.92 30.83 -46.08
CA HIS A 325 5.36 31.18 -44.74
C HIS A 325 4.13 31.55 -43.89
N PRO A 326 4.01 31.06 -42.65
CA PRO A 326 3.08 31.65 -41.70
C PRO A 326 3.54 33.10 -41.48
N GLU A 327 2.68 34.04 -41.82
CA GLU A 327 2.82 35.44 -41.44
C GLU A 327 2.96 35.50 -39.91
N GLU A 328 4.10 36.01 -39.44
CA GLU A 328 4.24 36.53 -38.09
C GLU A 328 3.25 37.70 -37.97
N SER A 329 2.13 37.47 -37.29
CA SER A 329 1.22 38.53 -36.87
C SER A 329 1.86 39.28 -35.70
N PRO A 330 2.13 40.59 -35.82
CA PRO A 330 2.60 41.42 -34.72
C PRO A 330 1.42 42.19 -34.12
N GLN A 331 0.95 41.86 -32.92
CA GLN A 331 0.19 42.77 -32.04
C GLN A 331 -0.15 42.00 -30.76
N ASP A 332 0.45 42.39 -29.63
CA ASP A 332 -0.18 43.22 -28.57
C ASP A 332 -1.42 42.55 -27.97
N ASP A 333 -1.32 42.11 -26.71
CA ASP A 333 -2.20 42.70 -25.71
C ASP A 333 -1.73 42.49 -24.27
N ILE A 334 -1.81 43.62 -23.58
CA ILE A 334 -1.49 43.93 -22.20
C ILE A 334 -2.54 43.31 -21.29
N ILE A 335 -2.13 42.69 -20.18
CA ILE A 335 -2.97 42.64 -18.97
C ILE A 335 -2.12 43.02 -17.77
N MET A 336 -2.18 44.31 -17.42
CA MET A 336 -1.97 44.80 -16.06
C MET A 336 -3.13 44.31 -15.19
N ILE A 337 -2.83 43.70 -14.05
CA ILE A 337 -3.70 43.77 -12.88
C ILE A 337 -2.79 44.03 -11.68
N ASP A 338 -2.66 45.30 -11.35
CA ASP A 338 -2.49 45.77 -9.97
C ASP A 338 -3.86 45.64 -9.29
N LEU A 339 -3.92 45.10 -8.09
CA LEU A 339 -4.97 45.38 -7.10
C LEU A 339 -4.44 44.98 -5.69
N ASP A 340 -4.13 46.03 -4.92
CA ASP A 340 -4.05 46.26 -3.47
C ASP A 340 -3.71 45.12 -2.48
#